data_AF-A0A927FQ34-F1
#
_entry.id   AF-A0A927FQ34-F1
#
_cell.length_a   1.000
_cell.length_b   1.000
_cell.length_c   1.000
_cell.angle_alpha   90.00
_cell.angle_beta   90.00
_cell.angle_gamma   90.00
#
_symmetry.space_group_name_H-M   'P 1'
#
loop_
_entity.id
_entity.type
_entity.pdbx_description
1 polymer ?
#
loop_
_entity_poly.entity_id
_entity_poly.type
_entity_poly.pdbx_seq_one_letter_code
_entity_poly.pdbx_strand_id
1 'polypeptide(L)'
;MIRSLNILLIFTSVAMLAGVYAIKFSIEGTASERTALTEQISDQEAQLSLLKADWAVLNQPGYIDPIIKRHQEELGVVPVKQEQFGSFADLPMRPAKPDTAAMDALFQAIDEGVDPIDAILELEGIE
;
A
#
# COMPACT_ATOMS: atom_id res chain seq x y z
N MET A 1 -49.79 -16.91 -54.49
CA MET A 1 -49.68 -16.31 -53.14
C MET A 1 -49.18 -17.32 -52.10
N ILE A 2 -49.86 -18.45 -51.87
CA ILE A 2 -49.43 -19.49 -50.92
C ILE A 2 -48.04 -20.09 -51.23
N ARG A 3 -47.71 -20.36 -52.51
CA ARG A 3 -46.38 -20.86 -52.90
C ARG A 3 -45.25 -19.89 -52.53
N SER A 4 -45.43 -18.59 -52.78
CA SER A 4 -44.44 -17.56 -52.45
C SER A 4 -44.26 -17.41 -50.93
N LEU A 5 -45.34 -17.48 -50.17
CA LEU A 5 -45.31 -17.46 -48.70
C LEU A 5 -44.58 -18.69 -48.13
N ASN A 6 -44.85 -19.89 -48.67
CA ASN A 6 -44.15 -21.11 -48.24
C ASN A 6 -42.65 -21.04 -48.53
N ILE A 7 -42.26 -20.50 -49.70
CA ILE A 7 -40.84 -20.30 -50.04
C ILE A 7 -40.19 -19.35 -49.04
N LEU A 8 -40.83 -18.21 -48.74
CA LEU A 8 -40.34 -17.27 -47.73
C LEU A 8 -40.15 -17.95 -46.37
N LEU A 9 -41.15 -18.69 -45.89
CA LEU A 9 -41.10 -19.38 -44.60
C LEU A 9 -39.97 -20.42 -44.54
N ILE A 10 -39.74 -21.17 -45.62
CA ILE A 10 -38.63 -22.11 -45.71
C ILE A 10 -37.29 -21.37 -45.62
N PHE A 11 -37.12 -20.27 -46.37
CA PHE A 11 -35.90 -19.47 -46.30
C PHE A 11 -35.66 -18.90 -44.90
N THR A 12 -36.69 -18.34 -44.26
CA THR A 12 -36.60 -17.86 -42.88
C THR A 12 -36.24 -18.98 -41.91
N SER A 13 -36.82 -20.16 -42.07
CA SER A 13 -36.51 -21.32 -41.21
C SER A 13 -35.08 -21.79 -41.38
N VAL A 14 -34.56 -21.84 -42.62
CA VAL A 14 -33.16 -22.21 -42.90
C VAL A 14 -32.21 -21.15 -42.34
N ALA A 15 -32.54 -19.86 -42.47
CA ALA A 15 -31.75 -18.78 -41.90
C ALA A 15 -31.69 -18.85 -40.36
N MET A 16 -32.82 -19.12 -39.70
CA MET A 16 -32.84 -19.34 -38.24
C MET A 16 -31.98 -20.55 -37.84
N LEU A 17 -32.10 -21.67 -38.55
CA LEU A 17 -31.31 -22.87 -38.27
C LEU A 17 -29.81 -22.60 -38.40
N ALA A 18 -29.39 -21.89 -39.46
CA ALA A 18 -28.01 -21.49 -39.65
C ALA A 18 -27.52 -20.57 -38.53
N GLY A 19 -28.34 -19.61 -38.10
CA GLY A 19 -28.03 -18.70 -37.00
C GLY A 19 -27.81 -19.45 -35.67
N VAL A 20 -28.70 -20.38 -35.31
CA VAL A 20 -28.55 -21.18 -34.09
C VAL A 20 -27.29 -22.04 -34.13
N TYR A 21 -27.00 -22.66 -35.27
CA TYR A 21 -25.80 -23.49 -35.42
C TYR A 21 -24.51 -22.66 -35.32
N ALA A 22 -24.49 -21.47 -35.92
CA ALA A 22 -23.36 -20.55 -35.82
C ALA A 22 -23.10 -20.12 -34.36
N ILE A 23 -24.15 -19.81 -33.60
CA ILE A 23 -24.03 -19.49 -32.18
C ILE A 23 -23.49 -20.69 -31.39
N LYS A 24 -24.05 -21.89 -31.59
CA LYS A 24 -23.57 -23.10 -30.91
C LYS A 24 -22.08 -23.34 -31.15
N PHE A 25 -21.65 -23.26 -32.41
CA PHE A 25 -20.25 -23.45 -32.77
C PHE A 25 -19.32 -22.38 -32.16
N SER A 26 -19.79 -21.12 -32.10
CA SER A 26 -19.03 -20.04 -31.45
C SER A 26 -18.80 -20.28 -29.96
N ILE A 27 -19.77 -20.90 -29.27
CA ILE A 27 -19.68 -21.20 -27.83
C ILE A 27 -18.75 -22.38 -27.57
N GLU A 28 -18.78 -23.42 -28.42
CA GLU A 28 -17.92 -24.60 -28.29
C GLU A 28 -16.43 -24.25 -28.41
N GLY A 29 -16.07 -23.31 -29.30
CA GLY A 29 -14.69 -22.81 -29.41
C GLY A 29 -14.21 -22.14 -28.12
N THR A 30 -15.02 -21.23 -27.56
CA THR A 30 -14.67 -20.51 -26.32
C THR A 30 -14.65 -21.42 -25.09
N ALA A 31 -15.48 -22.47 -25.05
CA ALA A 31 -15.49 -23.43 -23.95
C ALA A 31 -14.15 -24.19 -23.85
N SER A 32 -13.58 -24.62 -24.99
CA SER A 32 -12.28 -25.29 -25.01
C SER A 32 -11.15 -24.38 -24.54
N GLU A 33 -11.14 -23.13 -25.01
CA GLU A 33 -10.13 -22.13 -24.62
C GLU A 33 -10.21 -21.82 -23.12
N ARG A 34 -11.42 -21.65 -22.59
CA ARG A 34 -11.64 -21.45 -21.16
C ARG A 34 -11.08 -22.60 -20.32
N THR A 35 -11.34 -23.84 -20.72
CA THR A 35 -10.84 -25.01 -19.99
C THR A 35 -9.31 -25.04 -20.00
N ALA A 36 -8.67 -24.82 -21.15
CA ALA A 36 -7.22 -24.77 -21.27
C ALA A 36 -6.60 -23.65 -20.41
N LEU A 37 -7.22 -22.46 -20.37
CA LEU A 37 -6.76 -21.37 -19.51
C LEU A 37 -6.95 -21.69 -18.03
N THR A 38 -8.04 -22.35 -17.66
CA THR A 38 -8.30 -22.75 -16.26
C THR A 38 -7.28 -23.76 -15.77
N GLU A 39 -6.90 -24.73 -16.61
CA GLU A 39 -5.82 -25.68 -16.32
C GLU A 39 -4.47 -24.95 -16.15
N GLN A 40 -4.14 -24.02 -17.05
CA GLN A 40 -2.92 -23.22 -16.91
C GLN A 40 -2.88 -22.39 -15.62
N ILE A 41 -4.00 -21.76 -15.25
CA ILE A 41 -4.10 -20.99 -14.01
C ILE A 41 -3.89 -21.91 -12.80
N SER A 42 -4.55 -23.07 -12.78
CA SER A 42 -4.39 -24.06 -11.69
C SER A 42 -2.93 -24.50 -11.53
N ASP A 43 -2.24 -24.78 -12.65
CA ASP A 43 -0.83 -25.16 -12.62
C ASP A 43 0.08 -24.04 -12.10
N GLN A 44 -0.21 -22.79 -12.48
CA GLN A 44 0.52 -21.61 -12.01
C GLN A 44 0.26 -21.34 -10.52
N GLU A 45 -0.97 -21.50 -10.05
CA GLU A 45 -1.34 -21.36 -8.64
C GLU A 45 -0.63 -22.41 -7.77
N ALA A 46 -0.52 -23.65 -8.26
CA ALA A 46 0.25 -24.70 -7.58
C ALA A 46 1.74 -24.33 -7.47
N GLN A 47 2.34 -23.81 -8.55
CA GLN A 47 3.74 -23.34 -8.53
C GLN A 47 3.93 -22.15 -7.58
N LEU A 48 3.00 -21.19 -7.57
CA LEU A 48 3.02 -20.06 -6.63
C LEU A 48 2.88 -20.52 -5.19
N SER A 49 2.04 -21.52 -4.92
CA SER A 49 1.89 -22.09 -3.58
C SER A 49 3.20 -22.69 -3.08
N LEU A 50 3.92 -23.40 -3.94
CA LEU A 50 5.24 -23.95 -3.62
C LEU A 50 6.24 -22.82 -3.30
N LEU A 51 6.33 -21.80 -4.16
CA LEU A 51 7.24 -20.68 -3.95
C LEU A 51 6.92 -19.89 -2.67
N LYS A 52 5.64 -19.74 -2.33
CA LYS A 52 5.22 -19.12 -1.06
C LYS A 52 5.65 -19.94 0.15
N ALA A 53 5.63 -21.27 0.05
CA ALA A 53 6.11 -22.14 1.12
C ALA A 53 7.62 -21.96 1.32
N ASP A 54 8.40 -21.95 0.24
CA ASP A 54 9.85 -21.70 0.31
C ASP A 54 10.15 -20.31 0.88
N TRP A 55 9.40 -19.30 0.44
CA TRP A 55 9.52 -17.94 0.97
C TRP A 55 9.22 -17.89 2.47
N ALA A 56 8.19 -18.59 2.95
CA ALA A 56 7.88 -18.66 4.37
C ALA A 56 9.02 -19.30 5.18
N VAL A 57 9.64 -20.37 4.66
CA VAL A 57 10.81 -21.01 5.30
C VAL A 57 12.00 -20.07 5.36
N LEU A 58 12.29 -19.33 4.28
CA LEU A 58 13.41 -18.39 4.26
C LEU A 58 13.18 -17.15 5.14
N ASN A 59 11.92 -16.74 5.35
CA ASN A 59 11.58 -15.59 6.19
C ASN A 59 11.35 -15.93 7.67
N GLN A 60 11.52 -17.19 8.06
CA GLN A 60 11.38 -17.55 9.47
C GLN A 60 12.51 -16.88 10.30
N PRO A 61 12.23 -16.44 11.54
CA PRO A 61 13.25 -15.82 12.41
C PRO A 61 14.49 -16.69 12.59
N GLY A 62 14.31 -18.01 12.70
CA GLY A 62 15.44 -18.95 12.83
C GLY A 62 16.41 -18.95 11.64
N TYR A 63 15.96 -18.54 10.45
CA TYR A 63 16.82 -18.42 9.26
C TYR A 63 17.44 -17.02 9.15
N ILE A 64 16.67 -15.97 9.45
CA ILE A 64 17.10 -14.58 9.31
C ILE A 64 18.00 -14.13 10.47
N ASP A 65 17.69 -14.50 11.72
CA ASP A 65 18.40 -14.02 12.92
C ASP A 65 19.92 -14.29 12.88
N PRO A 66 20.41 -15.49 12.44
CA PRO A 66 21.84 -15.73 12.32
C PRO A 66 22.51 -14.84 11.26
N ILE A 67 21.81 -14.52 10.17
CA ILE A 67 22.33 -13.66 9.09
C ILE A 67 22.45 -12.23 9.60
N ILE A 68 21.42 -11.73 10.28
CA ILE A 68 21.44 -10.40 10.92
C ILE A 68 22.57 -10.30 11.93
N LYS A 69 22.72 -11.30 12.82
CA LYS A 69 23.79 -11.33 13.83
C LYS A 69 25.18 -11.30 13.21
N ARG A 70 25.39 -12.00 12.08
CA ARG A 70 26.68 -12.01 11.38
C ARG A 70 27.02 -10.65 10.78
N HIS A 71 26.02 -9.93 10.28
CA HIS A 71 26.19 -8.68 9.52
C HIS A 71 25.69 -7.45 10.28
N GLN A 72 25.66 -7.52 11.61
CA GLN A 72 25.03 -6.51 12.45
C GLN A 72 25.73 -5.14 12.33
N GLU A 73 27.06 -5.13 12.18
CA GLU A 73 27.85 -3.89 12.02
C GLU A 73 27.53 -3.16 10.70
N GLU A 74 27.28 -3.91 9.62
CA GLU A 74 26.93 -3.34 8.31
C GLU A 74 25.45 -2.94 8.22
N LEU A 75 24.56 -3.74 8.80
CA LEU A 75 23.12 -3.52 8.74
C LEU A 75 22.64 -2.42 9.70
N GLY A 76 23.34 -2.20 10.82
CA GLY A 76 22.94 -1.20 11.82
C GLY A 76 21.56 -1.46 12.45
N VAL A 77 21.06 -2.70 12.36
CA VAL A 77 19.74 -3.08 12.89
C VAL A 77 19.86 -3.68 14.29
N VAL A 78 18.92 -3.32 15.15
CA VAL A 78 18.78 -3.87 16.50
C VAL A 78 17.31 -4.21 16.77
N PRO A 79 17.03 -5.25 17.56
CA PRO A 79 15.67 -5.53 18.02
C PRO A 79 15.07 -4.30 18.70
N VAL A 80 13.82 -4.01 18.37
CA VAL A 80 13.07 -2.91 18.98
C VAL A 80 12.86 -3.23 20.46
N LYS A 81 13.22 -2.30 21.33
CA LYS A 81 13.00 -2.44 22.78
C LYS A 81 11.56 -2.10 23.13
N GLN A 82 11.06 -2.66 24.23
CA GLN A 82 9.67 -2.46 24.67
C GLN A 82 9.35 -0.96 24.89
N GLU A 83 10.32 -0.18 25.36
CA GLU A 83 10.13 1.25 25.65
C GLU A 83 9.98 2.10 24.38
N GLN A 84 10.32 1.56 23.20
CA GLN A 84 10.14 2.24 21.91
C GLN A 84 8.71 2.07 21.37
N PHE A 85 7.93 1.15 21.93
CA PHE A 85 6.50 1.04 21.62
C PHE A 85 5.71 2.02 22.49
N GLY A 86 5.35 3.18 21.93
CA GLY A 86 4.51 4.17 22.60
C GLY A 86 3.04 4.06 22.19
N SER A 87 2.14 4.39 23.11
CA SER A 87 0.73 4.64 22.83
C SER A 87 0.52 6.10 22.40
N PHE A 88 -0.57 6.37 21.69
CA PHE A 88 -0.97 7.76 21.38
C PHE A 88 -1.16 8.63 22.63
N ALA A 89 -1.51 8.01 23.77
CA ALA A 89 -1.64 8.72 25.04
C ALA A 89 -0.30 9.18 25.63
N ASP A 90 0.81 8.57 25.21
CA ASP A 90 2.16 8.90 25.68
C ASP A 90 2.78 10.06 24.87
N LEU A 91 2.07 10.56 23.85
CA LEU A 91 2.52 11.71 23.07
C LEU A 91 2.47 12.98 23.92
N PRO A 92 3.59 13.73 24.04
CA PRO A 92 3.58 14.99 24.77
C PRO A 92 2.64 15.99 24.09
N MET A 93 2.00 16.85 24.90
CA MET A 93 1.17 17.92 24.37
C MET A 93 2.01 18.82 23.45
N ARG A 94 1.41 19.26 22.34
CA ARG A 94 2.09 20.17 21.41
C ARG A 94 2.63 21.38 22.20
N PRO A 95 3.93 21.71 22.07
CA PRO A 95 4.49 22.85 22.76
C PRO A 95 3.72 24.13 22.41
N ALA A 96 3.66 25.07 23.36
CA ALA A 96 3.06 26.37 23.10
C ALA A 96 3.77 27.02 21.89
N LYS A 97 2.99 27.72 21.05
CA LYS A 97 3.58 28.48 19.95
C LYS A 97 4.58 29.48 20.55
N PRO A 98 5.81 29.59 20.01
CA PRO A 98 6.77 30.59 20.49
C PRO A 98 6.12 31.97 20.46
N ASP A 99 6.31 32.75 21.52
CA ASP A 99 5.86 34.14 21.57
C ASP A 99 6.79 34.97 20.68
N THR A 100 6.39 35.10 19.42
CA THR A 100 7.13 35.87 18.43
C THR A 100 7.15 37.35 18.78
N ALA A 101 6.11 37.89 19.43
CA ALA A 101 6.08 39.30 19.80
C ALA A 101 7.08 39.61 20.93
N ALA A 102 7.20 38.72 21.92
CA ALA A 102 8.21 38.84 22.96
C ALA A 102 9.64 38.72 22.40
N MET A 103 9.85 37.83 21.41
CA MET A 103 11.13 37.73 20.71
C MET A 103 11.45 38.97 19.88
N ASP A 104 10.49 39.49 19.13
CA ASP A 104 10.67 40.71 18.35
C ASP A 104 11.00 41.91 19.25
N ALA A 105 10.32 42.03 20.40
CA ALA A 105 10.61 43.06 21.39
C ALA A 105 12.01 42.90 22.03
N LEU A 106 12.43 41.67 22.31
CA LEU A 106 13.77 41.38 22.82
C LEU A 106 14.84 41.80 21.81
N PHE A 107 14.68 41.44 20.54
CA PHE A 107 15.64 41.81 19.49
C PHE A 107 15.70 43.32 19.28
N GLN A 108 14.55 44.00 19.32
CA GLN A 108 14.51 45.46 19.22
C GLN A 108 15.22 46.15 20.40
N ALA A 109 15.03 45.67 21.64
CA ALA A 109 15.72 46.22 22.81
C ALA A 109 17.25 46.08 22.73
N ILE A 110 17.72 44.93 22.23
CA ILE A 110 19.15 44.67 22.00
C ILE A 110 19.71 45.60 20.91
N ASP A 111 18.98 45.81 19.81
CA ASP A 111 19.38 46.74 18.74
C ASP A 111 19.41 48.21 19.19
N GLU A 112 18.53 48.58 20.12
CA GLU A 112 18.52 49.89 20.77
C GLU A 112 19.62 50.05 21.85
N GLY A 113 20.41 48.99 22.10
CA GLY A 113 21.53 49.00 23.03
C GLY A 113 21.12 48.86 24.50
N VAL A 114 19.90 48.43 24.77
CA VAL A 114 19.42 48.12 26.13
C VAL A 114 19.74 46.66 26.42
N ASP A 115 20.63 46.39 27.39
CA ASP A 115 20.92 45.03 27.81
C ASP A 115 19.76 44.50 28.68
N PRO A 116 19.03 43.46 28.22
CA PRO A 116 17.93 42.90 29.00
C PRO A 116 18.37 42.24 30.31
N ILE A 117 19.67 41.96 30.50
CA ILE A 117 20.22 41.44 31.77
C ILE A 117 20.18 42.51 32.87
N ASP A 118 20.45 43.78 32.53
CA ASP A 118 20.47 44.89 33.49
C ASP A 118 19.09 45.08 34.15
N ALA A 119 18.01 44.92 33.38
CA ALA A 119 16.64 44.99 33.88
C ALA A 119 16.28 43.83 34.85
N ILE A 120 16.95 42.68 34.74
CA ILE A 120 16.77 41.54 35.63
C ILE A 120 17.58 41.75 36.93
N LEU A 121 18.79 42.30 36.81
CA LEU A 121 19.64 42.65 37.96
C LEU A 121 18.98 43.73 38.85
N GLU A 122 18.33 44.73 38.25
CA GLU A 122 17.54 45.74 38.97
C GLU A 122 16.33 45.14 39.71
N LEU A 123 15.66 44.14 39.12
CA LEU A 123 14.50 43.48 39.73
C LEU A 123 14.88 42.55 40.89
N GLU A 124 16.06 41.92 40.84
CA GLU A 124 16.59 41.09 41.94
C GLU A 124 17.38 41.91 42.99
N GLY A 125 17.59 43.21 42.75
CA GLY A 125 18.23 44.13 43.70
C GLY A 125 19.74 43.88 43.86
N ILE A 126 20.37 43.37 42.81
CA ILE A 126 21.81 43.08 42.77
C ILE A 126 22.43 44.14 41.86
N GLU A 127 23.16 45.09 42.45
CA GLU A 127 23.90 46.14 41.73
C GLU A 127 25.21 45.59 41.15
#